data_AF-A0A257M8F2-F1
#
_entry.id   AF-A0A257M8F2-F1
#
_cell.length_a   1.000
_cell.length_b   1.000
_cell.length_c   1.000
_cell.angle_alpha   90.00
_cell.angle_beta   90.00
_cell.angle_gamma   90.00
#
_symmetry.space_group_name_H-M   'P 1'
#
loop_
_entity.id
_entity.type
_entity.pdbx_description
1 polymer ?
#
loop_
_entity_poly.entity_id
_entity_poly.type
_entity_poly.pdbx_seq_one_letter_code
_entity_poly.pdbx_strand_id
1 'polypeptide(L)'
;MKSIWTIFKREFVSYFTHPIAYAVIVVFLFLSLILTFTLGSFLDARDASLTYSFFLYLPLVLMVLVPAVGMKLWTDEQRNGTIELLGTFPISTRSVIFGKFFAAAAVWLVALALTFPIWITVNWLGDPDNLTIFSG
;
A
#
# COMPACT_ATOMS: atom_id res chain seq x y z
N MET A 1 0.25 23.19 11.18
CA MET A 1 0.79 22.33 10.09
C MET A 1 2.07 21.59 10.51
N LYS A 2 3.04 22.21 11.19
CA LYS A 2 4.28 21.54 11.63
C LYS A 2 4.06 20.25 12.44
N SER A 3 3.08 20.23 13.35
CA SER A 3 2.77 19.04 14.17
C SER A 3 2.35 17.81 13.34
N ILE A 4 1.51 18.00 12.31
CA ILE A 4 1.05 16.89 11.42
C ILE A 4 2.23 16.26 10.69
N TRP A 5 3.13 17.10 10.15
CA TRP A 5 4.31 16.62 9.43
C TRP A 5 5.28 15.87 10.34
N THR A 6 5.46 16.34 11.58
CA THR A 6 6.30 15.64 12.56
C THR A 6 5.73 14.26 12.91
N ILE A 7 4.41 14.17 13.14
CA ILE A 7 3.73 12.90 13.40
C ILE A 7 3.85 11.98 12.18
N PHE A 8 3.54 12.48 10.99
CA PHE A 8 3.68 11.74 9.73
C PHE A 8 5.08 11.13 9.58
N LYS A 9 6.14 11.95 9.71
CA LYS A 9 7.53 11.47 9.56
C LYS A 9 7.88 10.43 10.60
N ARG A 10 7.46 10.60 11.85
CA ARG A 10 7.71 9.64 12.94
C ARG A 10 7.06 8.30 12.63
N GLU A 11 5.77 8.32 12.28
CA GLU A 11 5.00 7.10 11.99
C GLU A 11 5.49 6.41 10.71
N PHE A 12 5.81 7.17 9.67
CA PHE A 12 6.36 6.62 8.43
C PHE A 12 7.69 5.91 8.68
N VAL A 13 8.63 6.52 9.43
CA VAL A 13 9.89 5.86 9.79
C VAL A 13 9.64 4.63 10.68
N SER A 14 8.69 4.70 11.61
CA SER A 14 8.29 3.57 12.46
C SER A 14 7.82 2.35 11.65
N TYR A 15 7.14 2.57 10.52
CA TYR A 15 6.79 1.46 9.62
C TYR A 15 8.03 0.73 9.10
N PHE A 16 9.03 1.47 8.59
CA PHE A 16 10.25 0.89 8.02
C PHE A 16 11.26 0.40 9.07
N THR A 17 11.06 0.65 10.36
CA THR A 17 11.86 0.02 11.42
C THR A 17 11.33 -1.35 11.82
N HIS A 18 10.04 -1.64 11.55
CA HIS A 18 9.43 -2.91 11.91
C HIS A 18 9.39 -3.89 10.72
N PRO A 19 9.90 -5.14 10.89
CA PRO A 19 9.96 -6.11 9.80
C PRO A 19 8.59 -6.48 9.23
N ILE A 20 7.53 -6.33 10.03
CA ILE A 20 6.14 -6.60 9.62
C ILE A 20 5.70 -5.73 8.44
N ALA A 21 6.13 -4.45 8.37
CA ALA A 21 5.73 -3.58 7.27
C ALA A 21 6.29 -4.06 5.93
N TYR A 22 7.55 -4.49 5.92
CA TYR A 22 8.17 -5.09 4.74
C TYR A 22 7.49 -6.39 4.35
N ALA A 23 7.13 -7.24 5.33
CA ALA A 23 6.42 -8.49 5.04
C ALA A 23 5.09 -8.22 4.32
N VAL A 24 4.32 -7.21 4.74
CA VAL A 24 3.06 -6.85 4.06
C VAL A 24 3.30 -6.37 2.63
N ILE A 25 4.33 -5.56 2.38
CA ILE A 25 4.67 -5.10 1.02
C ILE A 25 5.09 -6.28 0.15
N VAL A 26 5.92 -7.19 0.66
CA VAL A 26 6.36 -8.38 -0.08
C VAL A 26 5.18 -9.29 -0.40
N VAL A 27 4.29 -9.54 0.57
CA VAL A 27 3.07 -10.33 0.36
C VAL A 27 2.16 -9.65 -0.66
N PHE A 28 1.99 -8.33 -0.59
CA PHE A 28 1.22 -7.56 -1.57
C PHE A 28 1.78 -7.73 -3.00
N LEU A 29 3.09 -7.57 -3.17
CA LEU A 29 3.75 -7.74 -4.47
C LEU A 29 3.63 -9.18 -4.98
N PHE A 30 3.86 -10.16 -4.11
CA PHE A 30 3.78 -11.57 -4.45
C PHE A 30 2.36 -11.97 -4.88
N LEU A 31 1.34 -11.56 -4.12
CA LEU A 31 -0.07 -11.78 -4.48
C LEU A 31 -0.41 -11.09 -5.80
N SER A 32 0.04 -9.84 -6.00
CA SER A 32 -0.21 -9.10 -7.24
C SER A 32 0.41 -9.82 -8.45
N LEU A 33 1.62 -10.35 -8.33
CA LEU A 33 2.28 -11.11 -9.39
C LEU A 33 1.54 -12.42 -9.70
N ILE A 34 1.25 -13.23 -8.69
CA ILE A 34 0.54 -14.50 -8.88
C ILE A 34 -0.84 -14.25 -9.50
N LEU A 35 -1.60 -13.30 -8.95
CA LEU A 35 -2.94 -13.00 -9.45
C LEU A 35 -2.89 -12.54 -10.91
N THR A 36 -1.89 -11.77 -11.31
CA THR A 36 -1.75 -11.31 -12.69
C THR A 36 -1.36 -12.43 -13.65
N PHE A 37 -0.31 -13.20 -13.32
CA PHE A 37 0.27 -14.16 -14.25
C PHE A 37 -0.41 -15.53 -14.24
N THR A 38 -0.93 -16.01 -13.11
CA THR A 38 -1.56 -17.32 -13.03
C THR A 38 -3.08 -17.24 -13.10
N LEU A 39 -3.73 -16.47 -12.22
CA LEU A 39 -5.20 -16.42 -12.12
C LEU A 39 -5.83 -15.52 -13.18
N GLY A 40 -5.18 -14.41 -13.53
CA GLY A 40 -5.56 -13.52 -14.61
C GLY A 40 -5.21 -14.07 -16.00
N SER A 41 -4.68 -15.29 -16.07
CA SER A 41 -4.33 -16.04 -17.29
C SER A 41 -3.61 -15.18 -18.34
N PHE A 42 -2.77 -14.22 -17.91
CA PHE A 42 -2.14 -13.24 -18.81
C PHE A 42 -1.28 -13.90 -19.90
N LEU A 43 -0.75 -15.09 -19.64
CA LEU A 43 0.04 -15.85 -20.62
C LEU A 43 -0.82 -16.60 -21.66
N ASP A 44 -2.07 -16.92 -21.33
CA ASP A 44 -3.00 -17.64 -22.20
C ASP A 44 -3.94 -16.68 -22.94
N ALA A 45 -4.29 -15.56 -22.29
CA ALA A 45 -4.93 -14.42 -22.91
C ALA A 45 -3.91 -13.80 -23.87
N ARG A 46 -4.03 -14.08 -25.16
CA ARG A 46 -3.20 -13.49 -26.24
C ARG A 46 -3.40 -11.96 -26.40
N ASP A 47 -3.88 -11.29 -25.37
CA ASP A 47 -4.12 -9.87 -25.29
C ASP A 47 -3.18 -9.27 -24.24
N ALA A 48 -2.37 -8.29 -24.64
CA ALA A 48 -1.47 -7.56 -23.74
C ALA A 48 -2.20 -6.58 -22.80
N SER A 49 -3.53 -6.71 -22.65
CA SER A 49 -4.34 -5.81 -21.83
C SER A 49 -4.23 -6.16 -20.35
N LEU A 50 -3.80 -5.20 -19.52
CA LEU A 50 -3.71 -5.36 -18.06
C LEU A 50 -5.07 -5.18 -17.34
N THR A 51 -6.10 -4.72 -18.05
CA THR A 51 -7.41 -4.37 -17.49
C THR A 51 -8.07 -5.53 -16.77
N TYR A 52 -8.08 -6.73 -17.36
CA TYR A 52 -8.74 -7.89 -16.76
C TYR A 52 -7.84 -8.70 -15.84
N SER A 53 -6.53 -8.77 -16.12
CA SER A 53 -5.60 -9.60 -15.36
C SER A 53 -5.05 -8.92 -14.09
N PHE A 54 -4.90 -7.59 -14.09
CA PHE A 54 -4.32 -6.85 -12.95
C PHE A 54 -5.34 -5.95 -12.24
N PHE A 55 -6.03 -5.08 -12.98
CA PHE A 55 -6.93 -4.07 -12.39
C PHE A 55 -8.18 -4.66 -11.73
N LEU A 56 -8.61 -5.87 -12.11
CA LEU A 56 -9.72 -6.56 -11.47
C LEU A 56 -9.34 -7.12 -10.08
N TYR A 57 -8.12 -7.63 -9.94
CA TYR A 57 -7.67 -8.31 -8.72
C TYR A 57 -6.98 -7.36 -7.72
N LEU A 58 -6.34 -6.30 -8.20
CA LEU A 58 -5.65 -5.33 -7.34
C LEU A 58 -6.56 -4.75 -6.23
N PRO A 59 -7.81 -4.32 -6.51
CA PRO A 59 -8.71 -3.79 -5.47
C PRO A 59 -9.06 -4.83 -4.40
N LEU A 60 -9.21 -6.11 -4.79
CA LEU A 60 -9.52 -7.19 -3.84
C LEU A 60 -8.36 -7.42 -2.86
N VAL A 61 -7.13 -7.41 -3.36
CA VAL A 61 -5.93 -7.53 -2.52
C VAL A 61 -5.81 -6.34 -1.58
N LEU A 62 -6.02 -5.12 -2.10
CA LEU A 62 -5.98 -3.90 -1.30
C LEU A 62 -7.07 -3.90 -0.22
N MET A 63 -8.28 -4.35 -0.52
CA MET A 63 -9.38 -4.39 0.45
C MET A 63 -9.03 -5.21 1.70
N VAL A 64 -8.23 -6.28 1.55
CA VAL A 64 -7.78 -7.12 2.67
C VAL A 64 -6.53 -6.55 3.36
N LEU A 65 -5.55 -6.09 2.60
CA LEU A 65 -4.26 -5.69 3.19
C LEU A 65 -4.27 -4.25 3.73
N VAL A 66 -5.02 -3.33 3.13
CA VAL A 66 -5.14 -1.93 3.60
C VAL A 66 -5.55 -1.83 5.07
N PRO A 67 -6.62 -2.50 5.54
CA PRO A 67 -6.99 -2.46 6.95
C PRO A 67 -5.91 -3.08 7.85
N ALA A 68 -5.18 -4.10 7.39
CA ALA A 68 -4.10 -4.70 8.18
C ALA A 68 -2.97 -3.69 8.48
N VAL A 69 -2.58 -2.87 7.48
CA VAL A 69 -1.59 -1.80 7.67
C VAL A 69 -2.13 -0.70 8.59
N GLY A 70 -3.41 -0.34 8.46
CA GLY A 70 -4.06 0.69 9.27
C GLY A 70 -4.25 0.27 10.74
N MET A 71 -4.59 -1.00 11.00
CA MET A 71 -4.78 -1.53 12.35
C MET A 71 -3.47 -1.47 13.15
N LYS A 72 -2.33 -1.74 12.51
CA LYS A 72 -1.01 -1.71 13.15
C LYS A 72 -0.74 -0.39 13.89
N LEU A 73 -1.06 0.75 13.27
CA LEU A 73 -0.86 2.09 13.85
C LEU A 73 -1.55 2.28 15.19
N TRP A 74 -2.71 1.64 15.38
CA TRP A 74 -3.49 1.76 16.59
C TRP A 74 -3.13 0.68 17.60
N THR A 75 -2.88 -0.55 17.15
CA THR A 75 -2.50 -1.66 18.03
C THR A 75 -1.15 -1.42 18.68
N ASP A 76 -0.18 -0.83 17.98
CA ASP A 76 1.15 -0.56 18.55
C ASP A 76 1.06 0.48 19.69
N GLU A 77 0.19 1.48 19.55
CA GLU A 77 -0.06 2.47 20.59
C GLU A 77 -0.83 1.90 21.78
N GLN A 78 -1.79 1.02 21.52
CA GLN A 78 -2.59 0.35 22.54
C GLN A 78 -1.73 -0.63 23.34
N ARG A 79 -0.82 -1.35 22.66
CA ARG A 79 0.14 -2.27 23.28
C ARG A 79 1.19 -1.57 24.13
N ASN A 80 1.67 -0.40 23.69
CA ASN A 80 2.70 0.37 24.39
C ASN A 80 2.13 1.34 25.44
N GLY A 81 0.81 1.35 25.67
CA GLY A 81 0.14 2.26 26.61
C GLY A 81 0.27 3.74 26.26
N THR A 82 0.73 4.06 25.05
CA THR A 82 1.05 5.45 24.65
C THR A 82 -0.21 6.25 24.30
N ILE A 83 -1.37 5.58 24.19
CA ILE A 83 -2.67 6.23 24.01
C ILE A 83 -2.97 7.20 25.15
N GLU A 84 -2.64 6.84 26.39
CA GLU A 84 -2.88 7.68 27.57
C GLU A 84 -1.97 8.92 27.58
N LEU A 85 -0.72 8.76 27.11
CA LEU A 85 0.22 9.87 26.92
C LEU A 85 -0.25 10.81 25.79
N LEU A 86 -0.75 10.27 24.68
CA LEU A 86 -1.33 11.07 23.60
C LEU A 86 -2.56 11.87 24.06
N GLY A 87 -3.34 11.36 25.00
CA GLY A 87 -4.49 12.04 25.59
C GLY A 87 -4.13 13.17 26.57
N THR A 88 -2.92 13.15 27.14
CA THR A 88 -2.46 14.15 28.11
C THR A 88 -1.58 15.24 27.50
N PHE A 89 -0.99 15.00 26.33
CA PHE A 89 -0.22 16.02 25.60
C PHE A 89 -1.13 17.07 24.93
N PRO A 90 -0.71 18.34 24.84
CA PRO A 90 -1.47 19.43 24.20
C PRO A 90 -1.41 19.36 22.67
N ILE A 91 -1.71 18.20 22.09
CA ILE A 91 -1.76 17.98 20.64
C ILE A 91 -3.21 17.81 20.21
N SER A 92 -3.59 18.49 19.12
CA SER A 92 -4.95 18.35 18.58
C SER A 92 -5.17 16.93 18.08
N THR A 93 -6.24 16.26 18.53
CA THR A 93 -6.62 14.91 18.09
C THR A 93 -6.72 14.80 16.57
N ARG A 94 -7.21 15.86 15.90
CA ARG A 94 -7.29 15.92 14.43
C ARG A 94 -5.92 15.80 13.77
N SER A 95 -4.89 16.41 14.36
CA SER A 95 -3.52 16.34 13.81
C SER A 95 -2.92 14.95 13.89
N VAL A 96 -3.27 14.19 14.93
CA VAL A 96 -2.87 12.78 15.09
C VAL A 96 -3.55 11.91 14.03
N ILE A 97 -4.86 12.06 13.86
CA ILE A 97 -5.64 11.29 12.88
C ILE A 97 -5.09 11.51 11.47
N PHE A 98 -4.92 12.76 11.05
CA PHE A 98 -4.40 13.06 9.71
C PHE A 98 -2.95 12.61 9.54
N GLY A 99 -2.08 12.81 10.54
CA GLY A 99 -0.69 12.37 10.46
C GLY A 99 -0.56 10.86 10.25
N LYS A 100 -1.34 10.07 10.99
CA LYS A 100 -1.38 8.61 10.86
C LYS A 100 -1.97 8.15 9.53
N PHE A 101 -3.05 8.78 9.10
CA PHE A 101 -3.66 8.49 7.80
C PHE A 101 -2.66 8.70 6.66
N PHE A 102 -1.98 9.85 6.63
CA PHE A 102 -0.98 10.12 5.60
C PHE A 102 0.20 9.15 5.67
N ALA A 103 0.62 8.73 6.86
CA ALA A 103 1.71 7.77 7.02
C ALA A 103 1.35 6.41 6.39
N ALA A 104 0.15 5.89 6.70
CA ALA A 104 -0.35 4.66 6.08
C ALA A 104 -0.55 4.82 4.57
N ALA A 105 -1.10 5.94 4.11
CA ALA A 105 -1.29 6.23 2.69
C ALA A 105 0.04 6.26 1.92
N ALA A 106 1.09 6.84 2.51
CA ALA A 106 2.42 6.87 1.90
C ALA A 106 3.05 5.47 1.79
N VAL A 107 2.85 4.59 2.78
CA VAL A 107 3.29 3.19 2.70
C VAL A 107 2.59 2.46 1.55
N TRP A 108 1.28 2.67 1.39
CA TRP A 108 0.53 2.12 0.26
C TRP A 108 0.96 2.69 -1.09
N LEU A 109 1.28 3.97 -1.15
CA LEU A 109 1.82 4.60 -2.36
C LEU A 109 3.15 3.96 -2.74
N VAL A 110 4.05 3.70 -1.78
CA VAL A 110 5.30 2.98 -2.04
C VAL A 110 5.04 1.55 -2.52
N ALA A 111 4.09 0.83 -1.90
CA ALA A 111 3.73 -0.52 -2.32
C ALA A 111 3.19 -0.57 -3.76
N LEU A 112 2.33 0.40 -4.14
CA LEU A 112 1.82 0.56 -5.50
C LEU A 112 2.91 1.01 -6.48
N ALA A 113 3.82 1.89 -6.07
CA ALA A 113 4.96 2.26 -6.91
C ALA A 113 5.85 1.03 -7.21
N LEU A 114 5.98 0.11 -6.25
CA LEU A 114 6.72 -1.15 -6.44
C LEU A 114 6.03 -2.15 -7.37
N THR A 115 4.77 -1.95 -7.80
CA THR A 115 4.15 -2.79 -8.84
C THR A 115 4.55 -2.37 -10.26
N PHE A 116 5.32 -1.29 -10.42
CA PHE A 116 5.82 -0.82 -11.72
C PHE A 116 6.57 -1.88 -12.56
N PRO A 117 7.32 -2.85 -11.99
CA PRO A 117 7.92 -3.93 -12.78
C PRO A 117 6.92 -4.78 -13.57
N ILE A 118 5.66 -4.89 -13.10
CA ILE A 118 4.60 -5.59 -13.84
C ILE A 118 4.33 -4.86 -15.16
N TRP A 119 4.24 -3.53 -15.12
CA TRP A 119 4.05 -2.70 -16.31
C TRP A 119 5.19 -2.84 -17.31
N ILE A 120 6.44 -2.89 -16.83
CA ILE A 120 7.61 -3.15 -17.68
C ILE A 120 7.53 -4.53 -18.33
N THR A 121 7.16 -5.55 -17.55
CA THR A 121 7.07 -6.93 -18.05
C THR A 121 6.02 -7.06 -19.15
N VAL A 122 4.86 -6.40 -19.00
CA VAL A 122 3.81 -6.39 -20.03
C VAL A 122 4.24 -5.64 -21.29
N ASN A 123 4.92 -4.50 -21.16
CA ASN A 123 5.49 -3.77 -22.30
C ASN A 123 6.62 -4.54 -23.02
N TRP A 124 7.28 -5.48 -22.33
CA TRP A 124 8.30 -6.32 -22.95
C TRP A 124 7.73 -7.56 -23.63
N LEU A 125 6.64 -8.13 -23.09
CA LEU A 125 5.98 -9.32 -23.63
C LEU A 125 5.00 -9.02 -24.78
N GLY A 126 4.55 -7.78 -24.94
CA GLY A 126 3.66 -7.37 -26.03
C GLY A 126 3.68 -5.86 -26.28
N ASP A 127 2.79 -5.37 -27.14
CA ASP A 127 2.55 -3.95 -27.39
C ASP A 127 1.25 -3.48 -26.70
N PRO A 128 1.25 -3.32 -25.36
CA PRO A 128 0.07 -2.84 -24.67
C PRO A 128 -0.17 -1.36 -24.97
N ASP A 129 -1.44 -0.99 -25.10
CA ASP A 129 -1.82 0.41 -25.28
C ASP A 129 -1.66 1.16 -23.94
N ASN A 130 -0.49 1.79 -23.73
CA ASN A 130 -0.13 2.40 -22.44
C ASN A 130 -1.11 3.48 -21.96
N LEU A 131 -1.89 4.08 -22.86
CA LEU A 131 -2.97 5.01 -22.52
C LEU A 131 -4.11 4.34 -21.75
N THR A 132 -4.45 3.09 -22.10
CA THR A 132 -5.50 2.32 -21.39
C THR A 132 -5.02 1.83 -20.02
N ILE A 133 -3.72 1.59 -19.87
CA ILE A 133 -3.13 1.24 -18.57
C ILE A 133 -3.08 2.45 -17.63
N PHE A 134 -2.84 3.64 -18.17
CA PHE A 134 -2.79 4.86 -17.36
C PHE A 134 -4.18 5.35 -16.93
N SER A 135 -5.23 5.09 -17.74
CA SER A 135 -6.61 5.39 -17.37
C SER A 135 -7.18 4.43 -16.32
N GLY A 136 -6.63 3.22 -16.20
CA GLY A 136 -7.11 2.15 -15.32
C GLY A 136 -8.30 1.40 -15.89
#